data_AF-A0A0M3JD16-F1
#
_entry.id   AF-A0A0M3JD16-F1
#
_cell.length_a   1.000
_cell.length_b   1.000
_cell.length_c   1.000
_cell.angle_alpha   90.00
_cell.angle_beta   90.00
_cell.angle_gamma   90.00
#
_symmetry.space_group_name_H-M   'P 1'
#
loop_
_entity.id
_entity.type
_entity.pdbx_description
1 polymer ?
#
loop_
_entity_poly.entity_id
_entity_poly.type
_entity_poly.pdbx_seq_one_letter_code
_entity_poly.pdbx_strand_id
1 'polypeptide(L)' 'MFQLGGMKIKVTFGQATQLDEFMLTDKRFDGILGLAFQSLSAIGTAPPFLAAVKQGIINEAVFTVFFRRD' A
#
# COMPACT_ATOMS: atom_id res chain seq x y z
N MET A 1 12.37 6.56 -2.14
CA MET A 1 11.64 6.02 -3.31
C MET A 1 11.08 4.67 -2.91
N PHE A 2 9.77 4.46 -3.03
CA PHE A 2 9.11 3.22 -2.61
C PHE A 2 9.18 2.19 -3.74
N GLN A 3 9.41 0.92 -3.42
CA GLN A 3 9.50 -0.16 -4.41
C GLN A 3 8.44 -1.23 -4.13
N LEU A 4 7.65 -1.57 -5.15
CA LEU A 4 6.57 -2.56 -5.06
C LEU A 4 6.52 -3.40 -6.34
N GLY A 5 6.66 -4.72 -6.22
CA GLY A 5 6.59 -5.62 -7.39
C GLY A 5 7.58 -5.26 -8.51
N GLY A 6 8.78 -4.77 -8.16
CA GLY A 6 9.79 -4.29 -9.12
C GLY A 6 9.61 -2.84 -9.57
N MET A 7 8.45 -2.22 -9.35
CA MET A 7 8.16 -0.83 -9.74
C MET A 7 8.70 0.16 -8.71
N LYS A 8 9.29 1.26 -9.19
CA LYS A 8 9.72 2.40 -8.36
C LYS A 8 8.64 3.48 -8.40
N ILE A 9 7.98 3.72 -7.27
CA ILE A 9 6.80 4.59 -7.18
C ILE A 9 7.13 5.75 -6.24
N LYS A 10 6.81 6.98 -6.66
CA LYS A 10 6.80 8.14 -5.75
C LYS A 10 5.47 8.15 -4.99
N VAL A 11 5.51 8.02 -3.68
CA VAL A 11 4.33 7.97 -2.81
C VAL A 11 4.65 8.62 -1.47
N THR A 12 3.64 9.25 -0.87
CA THR A 12 3.66 9.69 0.52
C THR A 12 2.96 8.62 1.35
N PHE A 13 3.57 8.18 2.45
CA PHE A 13 3.00 7.20 3.37
C PHE A 13 3.13 7.71 4.81
N GLY A 14 2.28 7.19 5.69
CA GLY A 14 2.34 7.50 7.11
C GLY A 14 3.44 6.69 7.80
N GLN A 15 4.27 7.36 8.61
CA GLN A 15 5.17 6.70 9.55
C GLN A 15 4.45 6.60 10.90
N ALA A 16 4.11 5.38 11.31
CA ALA A 16 3.53 5.16 12.64
C ALA A 16 4.58 5.46 13.72
N THR A 17 4.23 6.33 14.67
CA THR A 17 5.05 6.64 15.85
C THR A 17 4.52 5.98 17.11
N GLN A 18 3.31 5.44 17.05
CA GLN A 18 2.62 4.70 18.09
C GLN A 18 1.89 3.54 17.41
N LEU A 19 1.92 2.37 18.06
CA LEU A 19 1.25 1.16 17.60
C LEU A 19 0.34 0.67 18.72
N ASP A 20 -0.85 0.19 18.34
CA ASP A 20 -1.75 -0.49 19.25
C ASP A 20 -1.16 -1.84 19.70
N GLU A 21 -1.52 -2.31 20.89
CA GLU A 21 -1.04 -3.59 21.45
C GLU A 21 -1.31 -4.78 20.51
N PHE A 22 -2.42 -4.76 19.76
CA PHE A 22 -2.72 -5.77 18.75
C PHE A 22 -1.70 -5.82 17.61
N MET A 23 -1.11 -4.69 17.24
CA MET A 23 -0.07 -4.61 16.21
C MET A 23 1.30 -5.07 16.72
N LEU A 24 1.48 -5.11 18.04
CA LEU A 24 2.72 -5.52 18.69
C LEU A 24 2.78 -7.02 19.03
N THR A 25 1.67 -7.76 18.84
CA THR A 25 1.58 -9.18 19.19
C THR A 25 1.72 -10.11 17.98
N ASP A 26 2.86 -10.82 17.92
CA ASP A 26 3.17 -11.97 17.05
C ASP A 26 2.60 -11.88 15.62
N LYS A 27 2.75 -10.70 14.99
CA LYS A 27 2.41 -10.50 13.59
C LYS A 27 3.64 -10.78 12.74
N ARG A 28 3.44 -11.51 11.64
CA ARG A 28 4.48 -11.75 10.62
C ARG A 28 4.52 -10.63 9.56
N PHE A 29 4.16 -9.40 9.92
CA PHE A 29 4.17 -8.24 9.02
C PHE A 29 4.54 -6.96 9.80
N ASP A 30 5.22 -6.03 9.13
CA ASP A 30 5.70 -4.77 9.72
C ASP A 30 4.77 -3.56 9.45
N GLY A 31 3.83 -3.71 8.53
CA GLY A 31 2.92 -2.63 8.16
C GLY A 31 1.83 -3.06 7.19
N ILE A 32 1.00 -2.10 6.80
CA ILE A 32 -0.17 -2.30 5.94
C ILE A 32 0.00 -1.50 4.65
N LEU A 33 -0.19 -2.17 3.51
CA LEU A 33 -0.27 -1.53 2.21
C LEU A 33 -1.74 -1.38 1.80
N GLY A 34 -2.25 -0.15 1.88
CA GLY A 34 -3.63 0.15 1.49
C GLY A 34 -3.83 0.06 -0.03
N LEU A 35 -4.85 -0.69 -0.46
CA LEU A 35 -5.23 -0.87 -1.88
C LEU A 35 -6.59 -0.22 -2.24
N ALA A 36 -7.26 0.38 -1.27
CA ALA A 36 -8.56 1.01 -1.44
C ALA A 36 -8.46 2.41 -2.09
N PHE A 37 -9.58 3.13 -2.14
CA PHE A 37 -9.68 4.45 -2.76
C PHE A 37 -9.03 5.56 -1.92
N GLN A 38 -8.55 6.62 -2.60
CA GLN A 38 -7.95 7.80 -1.95
C GLN A 38 -8.91 8.52 -0.98
N SER A 39 -10.23 8.45 -1.22
CA SER A 39 -11.24 9.04 -0.33
C SER A 39 -11.24 8.46 1.09
N LEU A 40 -10.66 7.28 1.30
CA LEU A 40 -10.53 6.64 2.60
C LEU A 40 -9.16 6.89 3.26
N SER A 41 -8.26 7.65 2.62
CA SER A 41 -6.94 7.94 3.17
C SER A 41 -7.05 8.96 4.31
N ALA A 42 -6.59 8.60 5.50
CA ALA A 42 -6.53 9.50 6.66
C ALA A 42 -5.71 10.78 6.41
N ILE A 43 -4.68 10.71 5.57
CA ILE A 43 -3.80 11.85 5.21
C ILE A 43 -4.09 12.42 3.81
N GLY A 44 -5.19 12.00 3.16
CA GLY A 44 -5.61 12.48 1.83
C GLY A 44 -4.70 12.12 0.64
N THR A 45 -3.68 11.29 0.84
CA THR A 45 -2.70 10.93 -0.21
C THR A 45 -3.17 9.73 -1.04
N ALA A 46 -2.75 9.68 -2.31
CA ALA A 46 -3.02 8.53 -3.17
C ALA A 46 -2.31 7.26 -2.63
N PRO A 47 -3.04 6.15 -2.42
CA PRO A 47 -2.44 4.86 -2.09
C PRO A 47 -1.49 4.37 -3.20
N PRO A 48 -0.54 3.46 -2.90
CA PRO A 48 0.56 3.11 -3.80
C PRO A 48 0.12 2.69 -5.22
N PHE A 49 -0.94 1.87 -5.34
CA PHE A 49 -1.44 1.45 -6.65
C PHE A 49 -1.97 2.64 -7.48
N LEU A 50 -2.80 3.49 -6.88
CA LEU A 50 -3.32 4.69 -7.55
C LEU A 50 -2.21 5.69 -7.87
N ALA A 51 -1.19 5.79 -7.01
CA ALA A 51 -0.02 6.63 -7.27
C ALA A 51 0.76 6.12 -8.51
N ALA A 52 0.92 4.80 -8.67
CA ALA A 52 1.58 4.21 -9.82
C ALA A 52 0.79 4.41 -11.12
N VAL A 53 -0.55 4.29 -11.07
CA VAL A 53 -1.44 4.61 -12.20
C VAL A 53 -1.28 6.09 -12.61
N LYS A 54 -1.34 7.03 -11.65
CA LYS A 54 -1.17 8.47 -11.92
C LYS A 54 0.22 8.83 -12.48
N GLN A 55 1.25 8.04 -12.14
CA GLN A 55 2.61 8.20 -12.67
C GLN A 55 2.82 7.52 -14.03
N GLY A 56 1.82 6.83 -14.58
CA GLY A 56 1.95 6.12 -15.85
C GLY A 56 2.89 4.91 -15.79
N ILE A 57 3.13 4.36 -14.60
CA ILE A 57 4.02 3.19 -14.41
C ILE A 57 3.28 1.90 -14.77
N ILE A 58 1.96 1.87 -14.59
CA ILE A 58 1.10 0.71 -14.82
C ILE A 58 0.30 0.94 -16.10
N ASN A 59 0.31 -0.05 -17.00
CA ASN A 59 -0.36 0.02 -18.29
C ASN A 59 -1.90 -0.06 -18.16
N GLU A 60 -2.40 -0.89 -17.24
CA GLU A 60 -3.83 -1.06 -16.97
C GLU A 60 -4.14 -0.82 -15.50
N ALA A 61 -5.14 0.00 -15.19
CA ALA A 61 -5.53 0.33 -13.83
C ALA A 61 -6.31 -0.81 -13.12
N VAL A 62 -5.81 -2.04 -13.23
CA VAL A 62 -6.36 -3.26 -12.65
C VAL A 62 -5.26 -3.98 -11.87
N PHE A 63 -5.62 -4.58 -10.73
CA PHE A 63 -4.79 -5.56 -10.04
C PHE A 63 -5.66 -6.77 -9.66
N THR A 64 -5.01 -7.93 -9.54
CA THR A 64 -5.66 -9.18 -9.16
C THR A 64 -4.99 -9.76 -7.92
N VAL A 65 -5.77 -10.41 -7.06
CA VAL A 65 -5.26 -11.12 -5.90
C VAL A 65 -5.62 -12.59 -6.05
N PHE A 66 -4.61 -13.46 -5.95
CA PHE A 66 -4.79 -14.90 -5.95
C PHE A 66 -4.36 -15.46 -4.59
N PHE A 67 -5.28 -16.17 -3.93
CA PHE A 67 -4.99 -16.92 -2.71
C PHE A 67 -4.94 -18.41 -3.05
N ARG A 68 -3.73 -18.99 -3.00
CA ARG A 68 -3.59 -20.43 -3.08
C ARG A 68 -4.18 -21.05 -1.81
N ARG A 69 -5.03 -22.05 -1.96
CA ARG A 69 -5.36 -22.96 -0.87
C ARG A 69 -4.32 -24.07 -0.91
N ASP A 70 -3.55 -24.20 0.16
CA ASP A 70 -2.80 -25.42 0.43
C ASP A 70 -3.77 -26.53 0.86
#